data_AF-A0A2D6J2V8-F1
#
_entry.id   AF-A0A2D6J2V8-F1
#
_cell.length_a   1.000
_cell.length_b   1.000
_cell.length_c   1.000
_cell.angle_alpha   90.00
_cell.angle_beta   90.00
_cell.angle_gamma   90.00
#
_symmetry.space_group_name_H-M   'P 1'
#
loop_
_entity.id
_entity.type
_entity.pdbx_description
1 polymer ?
#
loop_
_entity_poly.entity_id
_entity_poly.type
_entity_poly.pdbx_seq_one_letter_code
_entity_poly.pdbx_strand_id
1 'polypeptide(L)'
;MVRRLSGERRVGHAGTLDPTATGVLPVCLGRGTRITEFLIDDTKTYQAQVELGVTTDTYDASGKVTQKRDSSRISQRQLEPALASFCGSIQQTPPMYSAVKYQGKRL
;
A
#
# COMPACT_ATOMS: atom_id res chain seq x y z
N MET A 1 10.22 -3.66 -17.37
CA MET A 1 10.24 -5.00 -18.00
C MET A 1 9.18 -5.15 -19.09
N VAL A 2 7.89 -5.02 -18.78
CA VAL A 2 6.77 -5.24 -19.74
C VAL A 2 6.90 -4.42 -21.03
N ARG A 3 7.20 -3.11 -20.94
CA ARG A 3 7.46 -2.26 -22.11
C ARG A 3 8.54 -2.80 -23.05
N ARG A 4 9.62 -3.38 -22.49
CA ARG A 4 10.73 -3.94 -23.27
C ARG A 4 10.33 -5.25 -23.93
N LEU A 5 9.66 -6.13 -23.19
CA LEU A 5 9.28 -7.47 -23.66
C LEU A 5 8.15 -7.44 -24.69
N SER A 6 7.19 -6.52 -24.54
CA SER A 6 6.04 -6.41 -25.45
C SER A 6 6.33 -5.62 -26.72
N GLY A 7 7.41 -4.82 -26.77
CA GLY A 7 7.68 -3.88 -27.86
C GLY A 7 6.72 -2.69 -27.92
N GLU A 8 5.69 -2.65 -27.07
CA GLU A 8 4.73 -1.55 -27.01
C GLU A 8 5.37 -0.32 -26.36
N ARG A 9 5.22 0.85 -27.00
CA ARG A 9 5.79 2.10 -26.49
C ARG A 9 4.96 2.66 -25.34
N ARG A 10 3.64 2.52 -25.40
CA ARG A 10 2.68 3.06 -24.43
C ARG A 10 2.27 1.98 -23.43
N VAL A 11 2.93 1.96 -22.27
CA VAL A 11 2.65 1.00 -21.19
C VAL A 11 2.50 1.75 -19.87
N GLY A 12 1.48 1.42 -19.09
CA GLY A 12 1.21 1.99 -17.77
C GLY A 12 0.68 0.93 -16.80
N HIS A 13 0.68 1.22 -15.51
CA HIS A 13 0.11 0.34 -14.49
C HIS A 13 -1.03 1.04 -13.76
N ALA A 14 -1.97 0.26 -13.20
CA ALA A 14 -3.18 0.77 -12.58
C ALA A 14 -3.16 0.61 -11.05
N GLY A 15 -2.21 1.29 -10.41
CA GLY A 15 -1.93 1.19 -8.98
C GLY A 15 -0.49 0.77 -8.72
N THR A 16 0.10 1.30 -7.65
CA THR A 16 1.49 1.01 -7.26
C THR A 16 1.48 -0.04 -6.15
N LEU A 17 2.39 -1.02 -6.24
CA LEU A 17 2.75 -1.87 -5.11
C LEU A 17 4.05 -1.36 -4.52
N ASP A 18 4.16 -1.34 -3.19
CA ASP A 18 5.41 -1.04 -2.52
C ASP A 18 6.47 -2.09 -2.90
N PRO A 19 7.77 -1.74 -2.92
CA PRO A 19 8.83 -2.66 -3.38
C PRO A 19 8.91 -4.00 -2.61
N THR A 20 8.49 -4.00 -1.35
CA THR A 20 8.46 -5.18 -0.47
C THR A 20 7.19 -5.99 -0.62
N ALA A 21 6.14 -5.42 -1.21
CA ALA A 21 4.89 -6.09 -1.44
C ALA A 21 4.98 -7.00 -2.67
N THR A 22 4.16 -8.04 -2.67
CA THR A 22 3.94 -8.91 -3.83
C THR A 22 2.44 -9.00 -4.10
N GLY A 23 2.07 -9.32 -5.33
CA GLY A 23 0.67 -9.49 -5.69
C GLY A 23 0.36 -9.06 -7.12
N VAL A 24 -0.91 -8.70 -7.32
CA VAL A 24 -1.44 -8.31 -8.62
C VAL A 24 -1.06 -6.87 -8.95
N LEU A 25 -0.39 -6.68 -10.09
CA LEU A 25 -0.10 -5.36 -10.66
C LEU A 25 -0.72 -5.27 -12.06
N PRO A 26 -1.90 -4.63 -12.22
CA PRO A 26 -2.51 -4.47 -13.53
C PRO A 26 -1.61 -3.62 -14.44
N VAL A 27 -1.24 -4.16 -15.59
CA VAL A 27 -0.42 -3.45 -16.60
C VAL A 27 -1.23 -3.31 -17.88
N CYS A 28 -1.41 -2.07 -18.31
CA CYS A 28 -2.14 -1.71 -19.51
C CYS A 28 -1.18 -1.36 -20.65
N LEU A 29 -1.48 -1.84 -21.87
CA LEU A 29 -0.67 -1.65 -23.07
C LEU A 29 -1.46 -0.89 -24.14
N GLY A 30 -0.77 -0.04 -24.90
CA GLY A 30 -1.31 0.67 -26.05
C GLY A 30 -2.57 1.47 -25.70
N ARG A 31 -3.67 1.19 -26.42
CA ARG A 31 -4.98 1.82 -26.18
C ARG A 31 -5.59 1.44 -24.83
N GLY A 32 -5.23 0.27 -24.26
CA GLY A 32 -5.71 -0.17 -22.95
C GLY A 32 -5.30 0.76 -21.82
N THR A 33 -4.23 1.55 -21.98
CA THR A 33 -3.85 2.56 -20.97
C THR A 33 -4.93 3.64 -20.75
N ARG A 34 -5.91 3.77 -21.65
CA ARG A 34 -7.05 4.68 -21.48
C ARG A 34 -8.01 4.27 -20.37
N ILE A 35 -8.02 3.00 -19.94
CA ILE A 35 -8.92 2.53 -18.89
C ILE A 35 -8.27 2.46 -17.50
N THR A 36 -7.02 2.90 -17.39
CA THR A 36 -6.23 2.80 -16.14
C THR A 36 -6.92 3.51 -14.97
N GLU A 37 -7.61 4.62 -15.21
CA GLU A 37 -8.35 5.38 -14.20
C GLU A 37 -9.47 4.57 -13.54
N PHE A 38 -10.22 3.77 -14.32
CA PHE A 38 -11.28 2.92 -13.78
C PHE A 38 -10.75 1.79 -12.90
N LEU A 39 -9.56 1.30 -13.18
CA LEU A 39 -8.91 0.24 -12.39
C LEU A 39 -8.27 0.79 -11.10
N ILE A 40 -7.86 2.06 -11.10
CA ILE A 40 -7.30 2.73 -9.91
C ILE A 40 -8.37 2.96 -8.85
N ASP A 41 -9.64 3.11 -9.23
CA ASP A 41 -10.73 3.36 -8.29
C ASP A 41 -11.45 2.08 -7.80
N ASP A 42 -11.03 0.91 -8.30
CA ASP A 42 -11.66 -0.37 -7.92
C ASP A 42 -11.30 -0.79 -6.49
N THR A 43 -12.00 -1.78 -5.94
CA THR A 43 -11.69 -2.37 -4.63
C THR A 43 -10.46 -3.26 -4.73
N LYS A 44 -9.63 -3.26 -3.68
CA LYS A 44 -8.45 -4.13 -3.58
C LYS A 44 -8.50 -4.93 -2.30
N THR A 45 -8.03 -6.17 -2.40
CA THR A 45 -7.89 -7.08 -1.26
C THR A 45 -6.42 -7.30 -0.99
N TYR A 46 -6.03 -7.16 0.28
CA TYR A 46 -4.66 -7.35 0.73
C TYR A 46 -4.61 -8.42 1.81
N GLN A 47 -3.51 -9.17 1.82
CA GLN A 47 -3.12 -10.00 2.96
C GLN A 47 -1.84 -9.39 3.53
N ALA A 48 -1.86 -9.09 4.83
CA ALA A 48 -0.75 -8.47 5.53
C ALA A 48 -0.43 -9.19 6.83
N GLN A 49 0.82 -9.06 7.27
CA GLN A 49 1.28 -9.45 8.60
C GLN A 49 1.78 -8.19 9.31
N VAL A 50 1.40 -8.02 10.57
CA VAL A 50 1.77 -6.85 11.37
C VAL A 50 2.49 -7.32 12.63
N GLU A 51 3.65 -6.73 12.89
CA GLU A 51 4.39 -6.93 14.14
C GLU A 51 3.95 -5.90 15.19
N LEU A 52 3.31 -6.36 16.26
CA LEU A 52 2.83 -5.48 17.32
C LEU A 52 3.96 -5.08 18.27
N GLY A 53 3.95 -3.82 18.69
CA GLY A 53 4.95 -3.25 19.61
C GLY A 53 6.15 -2.64 18.90
N VAL A 54 6.20 -2.66 17.57
CA VAL A 54 7.27 -2.02 16.78
C VAL A 54 6.67 -0.93 15.90
N THR A 55 7.36 0.21 15.83
CA THR A 55 7.06 1.27 14.87
C THR A 55 8.30 1.58 14.05
N THR A 56 8.13 1.72 12.74
CA THR A 56 9.19 2.12 11.81
C THR A 56 8.86 3.49 11.19
N ASP A 57 9.85 4.14 10.58
CA ASP A 57 9.67 5.41 9.88
C ASP A 57 8.90 5.30 8.56
N THR A 58 8.90 4.12 7.92
CA THR A 58 8.16 3.83 6.68
C THR A 58 6.84 3.08 6.91
N TYR A 59 6.52 2.73 8.15
CA TYR A 59 5.37 1.89 8.54
C TYR A 59 5.36 0.48 7.93
N ASP A 60 6.50 0.01 7.43
CA ASP A 60 6.72 -1.37 7.00
C ASP A 60 8.04 -1.94 7.55
N ALA A 61 8.32 -3.20 7.22
CA ALA A 61 9.51 -3.92 7.68
C ALA A 61 10.83 -3.43 7.04
N SER A 62 10.77 -2.56 6.02
CA SER A 62 11.98 -2.03 5.36
C SER A 62 12.54 -0.79 6.06
N GLY A 63 11.73 -0.12 6.87
CA GLY A 63 12.10 1.09 7.58
C GLY A 63 13.02 0.87 8.78
N LYS A 64 13.50 1.98 9.34
CA LYS A 64 14.24 1.99 10.59
C LYS A 64 13.27 1.99 11.76
N VAL A 65 13.54 1.17 12.76
CA VAL A 65 12.74 1.14 13.99
C VAL A 65 12.88 2.48 14.73
N THR A 66 11.76 3.16 14.94
CA THR A 66 11.67 4.42 15.68
C THR A 66 11.16 4.22 17.11
N GLN A 67 10.41 3.14 17.36
CA GLN A 67 9.93 2.80 18.68
C GLN A 67 9.77 1.28 18.85
N LYS A 68 10.08 0.79 20.06
CA LYS A 68 9.72 -0.55 20.53
C LYS A 68 9.00 -0.49 21.87
N ARG A 69 7.96 -1.31 22.04
CA ARG A 69 7.19 -1.48 23.27
C ARG A 69 6.89 -2.96 23.49
N ASP A 70 6.70 -3.34 24.75
CA ASP A 70 6.28 -4.69 25.09
C ASP A 70 4.83 -4.94 24.62
N SER A 71 4.67 -5.92 23.73
CA SER A 71 3.38 -6.36 23.19
C SER A 71 2.89 -7.67 23.81
N SER A 72 3.61 -8.26 24.77
CA SER A 72 3.30 -9.56 25.38
C SER A 72 1.94 -9.63 26.07
N ARG A 73 1.41 -8.48 26.51
CA ARG A 73 0.10 -8.38 27.18
C ARG A 73 -1.07 -8.22 26.21
N ILE A 74 -0.82 -8.09 24.91
CA ILE A 74 -1.87 -7.94 23.90
C ILE A 74 -2.44 -9.32 23.57
N SER A 75 -3.73 -9.51 23.89
CA SER A 75 -4.46 -10.73 23.58
C SER A 75 -5.33 -10.59 22.33
N GLN A 76 -5.64 -11.70 21.67
CA GLN A 76 -6.54 -11.71 20.51
C GLN A 76 -7.91 -11.09 20.83
N ARG A 77 -8.44 -11.34 22.05
CA ARG A 77 -9.72 -10.76 22.50
C ARG A 77 -9.69 -9.23 22.60
N GLN A 78 -8.52 -8.63 22.77
CA GLN A 78 -8.35 -7.18 22.75
C GLN A 78 -8.17 -6.63 21.32
N LEU A 79 -7.67 -7.45 20.39
CA LEU A 79 -7.46 -7.05 18.99
C LEU A 79 -8.77 -6.93 18.22
N GLU A 80 -9.68 -7.89 18.36
CA GLU A 80 -10.96 -7.90 17.63
C GLU A 80 -11.75 -6.58 17.73
N PRO A 81 -12.02 -6.03 18.93
CA PRO A 81 -12.74 -4.74 19.04
C PRO A 81 -11.91 -3.56 18.51
N ALA A 82 -10.58 -3.59 18.62
CA ALA A 82 -9.72 -2.56 18.08
C ALA A 82 -9.69 -2.58 16.54
N LEU A 83 -9.76 -3.76 15.91
CA LEU A 83 -9.84 -3.90 14.46
C LEU A 83 -11.20 -3.47 13.91
N ALA A 84 -12.28 -3.67 14.68
CA ALA A 84 -13.62 -3.27 14.27
C ALA A 84 -13.74 -1.77 13.96
N SER A 85 -12.96 -0.90 14.63
CA SER A 85 -12.96 0.54 14.33
C SER A 85 -12.31 0.89 12.97
N PHE A 86 -11.62 -0.05 12.33
CA PHE A 86 -11.05 0.11 10.99
C PHE A 86 -11.95 -0.47 9.88
N CYS A 87 -13.12 -1.03 10.22
CA CYS A 87 -14.08 -1.54 9.26
C CYS A 87 -15.08 -0.45 8.84
N GLY A 88 -15.33 -0.33 7.54
CA GLY A 88 -16.23 0.68 6.96
C GLY A 88 -15.51 1.93 6.48
N SER A 89 -16.23 3.04 6.38
CA SER A 89 -15.65 4.31 5.95
C SER A 89 -14.89 4.98 7.10
N ILE A 90 -13.60 5.18 6.92
CA ILE A 90 -12.71 5.80 7.90
C ILE A 90 -11.94 6.96 7.28
N GLN A 91 -11.51 7.91 8.11
CA GLN A 91 -10.52 8.90 7.71
C GLN A 91 -9.12 8.34 7.95
N GLN A 92 -8.30 8.32 6.89
CA GLN A 92 -6.92 7.86 6.96
C GLN A 92 -5.99 9.00 6.55
N THR A 93 -5.03 9.31 7.42
CA THR A 93 -3.91 10.17 7.03
C THR A 93 -2.88 9.30 6.28
N PRO A 94 -2.50 9.66 5.04
CA PRO A 94 -1.49 8.92 4.30
C PRO A 94 -0.14 8.90 5.05
N PRO A 95 0.66 7.84 4.90
CA PRO A 95 2.01 7.81 5.45
C PRO A 95 2.89 8.88 4.79
N MET A 96 3.90 9.34 5.53
CA MET A 96 4.92 10.25 4.99
C MET A 96 5.61 9.64 3.77
N TYR A 97 5.98 8.36 3.84
CA TYR A 97 6.51 7.64 2.68
C TYR A 97 5.37 7.23 1.74
N SER A 98 4.96 8.13 0.83
CA SER A 98 3.89 7.87 -0.13
C SER A 98 4.11 8.54 -1.48
N ALA A 99 3.34 8.12 -2.48
CA ALA A 99 3.35 8.75 -3.81
C ALA A 99 2.56 10.07 -3.85
N VAL A 100 1.87 10.44 -2.76
CA VAL A 100 1.08 11.66 -2.65
C VAL A 100 2.01 12.86 -2.77
N LYS A 101 1.58 13.88 -3.52
CA LYS A 101 2.33 15.12 -3.68
C LYS A 101 1.74 16.22 -2.81
N TYR A 102 2.60 16.92 -2.09
CA TYR A 102 2.27 18.18 -1.42
C TYR A 102 3.21 19.27 -1.96
N GLN A 103 2.62 20.37 -2.44
CA GLN A 103 3.36 21.48 -3.07
C GLN A 103 4.35 21.05 -4.18
N GLY A 104 3.95 20.06 -5.00
CA GLY A 104 4.74 19.59 -6.13
C GLY A 104 5.87 18.61 -5.78
N LYS A 105 6.16 18.39 -4.49
CA LYS A 105 7.10 17.35 -4.02
C LYS A 105 6.31 16.14 -3.49
N ARG A 106 6.87 14.94 -3.61
CA ARG A 106 6.32 13.78 -2.89
C ARG A 106 6.46 14.03 -1.38
N LEU A 107 5.49 13.54 -0.59
CA LEU A 107 5.52 13.57 0.87
C LEU A 107 6.78 12.86 1.41
#